data_AF-A0A6B1EWN2-F1
#
_entry.id   AF-A0A6B1EWN2-F1
#
_cell.length_a   1.000
_cell.length_b   1.000
_cell.length_c   1.000
_cell.angle_alpha   90.00
_cell.angle_beta   90.00
_cell.angle_gamma   90.00
#
_symmetry.space_group_name_H-M   'P 1'
#
loop_
_entity.id
_entity.type
_entity.pdbx_description
1 polymer ?
#
loop_
_entity_poly.entity_id
_entity_poly.type
_entity_poly.pdbx_seq_one_letter_code
_entity_poly.pdbx_strand_id
1 'polypeptide(L)'
;MNKLFYTVLGLVLILIGVSAFLWFSRPTDMTEPDRQTDEKVRRANNANFPESNTPLPETDKTELRKKLGAFFSEEQLANPEVQRMLKIFESPEGQAFLKSERNGLADTFAFLESQGVEVNRNIFTEHYRRVFPTGEPEEFEQEIRQRLVEVVGPIGNEPRNPTELKRFTDLVTEFLEDERNYAWVSGRFQGNNKAFGQWAVQILRNPVSSPVEQMPETVVGENTFELPTDVGALPPDAQDPARPPIDTATLSPELPASERTLPTTETEISELLTEQPKPIKIAREEVIPELPTEADLEASLREQFSPERYQKAMATLNRYGPEEGLRRLKADDPEIAKRIEALLKRQEKTQ
;
A
#
# COMPACT_ATOMS: atom_id res chain seq x y z
N MET A 1 14.75 -25.97 -0.88
CA MET A 1 14.98 -24.55 -1.22
C MET A 1 15.75 -23.88 -0.08
N ASN A 2 16.77 -23.08 -0.38
CA ASN A 2 17.67 -22.51 0.63
C ASN A 2 17.03 -21.29 1.33
N LYS A 3 16.99 -21.32 2.67
CA LYS A 3 16.55 -20.19 3.52
C LYS A 3 17.25 -18.87 3.19
N LEU A 4 18.50 -18.98 2.76
CA LEU A 4 19.39 -17.88 2.40
C LEU A 4 18.90 -17.11 1.17
N PHE A 5 18.43 -17.83 0.15
CA PHE A 5 17.97 -17.25 -1.11
C PHE A 5 16.80 -16.31 -0.92
N TYR A 6 15.91 -16.66 0.03
CA TYR A 6 14.70 -15.89 0.28
C TYR A 6 14.94 -14.61 1.09
N THR A 7 15.80 -14.68 2.11
CA THR A 7 16.27 -13.47 2.80
C THR A 7 16.97 -12.53 1.82
N VAL A 8 17.74 -13.09 0.88
CA VAL A 8 18.45 -12.32 -0.16
C VAL A 8 17.50 -11.66 -1.13
N LEU A 9 16.52 -12.40 -1.65
CA LEU A 9 15.51 -11.87 -2.55
C LEU A 9 14.71 -10.76 -1.87
N GLY A 10 14.25 -10.97 -0.64
CA GLY A 10 13.49 -9.97 0.12
C GLY A 10 14.25 -8.67 0.38
N LEU A 11 15.53 -8.75 0.75
CA LEU A 11 16.40 -7.56 0.93
C LEU A 11 16.70 -6.86 -0.40
N VAL A 12 16.96 -7.60 -1.48
CA VAL A 12 17.11 -7.02 -2.84
C VAL A 12 15.85 -6.24 -3.23
N LEU A 13 14.68 -6.80 -2.96
CA LEU A 13 13.39 -6.17 -3.26
C LEU A 13 13.09 -4.95 -2.40
N ILE A 14 13.53 -4.96 -1.14
CA ILE A 14 13.46 -3.79 -0.26
C ILE A 14 14.45 -2.72 -0.70
N LEU A 15 15.66 -3.07 -1.14
CA LEU A 15 16.62 -2.08 -1.64
C LEU A 15 16.19 -1.47 -2.96
N ILE A 16 15.61 -2.28 -3.83
CA ILE A 16 14.93 -1.83 -5.04
C ILE A 16 13.77 -0.91 -4.65
N GLY A 17 13.00 -1.30 -3.62
CA GLY A 17 11.88 -0.54 -3.07
C GLY A 17 12.27 0.80 -2.47
N VAL A 18 13.32 0.84 -1.65
CA VAL A 18 13.89 2.02 -1.00
C VAL A 18 14.52 2.92 -2.06
N SER A 19 15.20 2.36 -3.06
CA SER A 19 15.73 3.15 -4.18
C SER A 19 14.61 3.76 -5.03
N ALA A 20 13.53 3.02 -5.29
CA ALA A 20 12.33 3.54 -5.96
C ALA A 20 11.61 4.58 -5.08
N PHE A 21 11.49 4.34 -3.79
CA PHE A 21 10.90 5.27 -2.81
C PHE A 21 11.70 6.57 -2.72
N LEU A 22 13.03 6.50 -2.71
CA LEU A 22 13.92 7.66 -2.78
C LEU A 22 13.83 8.39 -4.12
N TRP A 23 13.48 7.69 -5.21
CA TRP A 23 13.20 8.31 -6.51
C TRP A 23 11.86 9.05 -6.49
N PHE A 24 10.80 8.45 -5.95
CA PHE A 24 9.48 9.07 -5.80
C PHE A 24 9.43 10.18 -4.74
N SER A 25 10.34 10.18 -3.77
CA SER A 25 10.44 11.20 -2.72
C SER A 25 11.30 12.41 -3.13
N ARG A 26 11.81 12.45 -4.37
CA ARG A 26 12.46 13.67 -4.88
C ARG A 26 11.37 14.72 -5.13
N PRO A 27 11.47 15.92 -4.53
CA PRO A 27 10.56 17.02 -4.86
C PRO A 27 10.68 17.31 -6.36
N THR A 28 9.53 17.44 -7.03
CA THR A 28 9.39 17.72 -8.48
C THR A 28 9.96 19.07 -8.93
N ASP A 29 10.61 19.83 -8.04
CA ASP A 29 11.09 21.19 -8.26
C ASP A 29 12.61 21.30 -8.50
N MET A 30 13.28 20.19 -8.81
CA MET A 30 14.64 20.25 -9.35
C MET A 30 14.57 20.53 -10.84
N THR A 31 14.66 21.80 -11.21
CA THR A 31 14.77 22.31 -12.58
C THR A 31 15.72 21.44 -13.42
N GLU A 32 15.15 20.81 -14.43
CA GLU A 32 15.85 19.99 -15.42
C GLU A 32 16.88 20.85 -16.17
N PRO A 33 18.16 20.44 -16.29
CA PRO A 33 19.11 21.14 -17.15
C PRO A 33 18.66 21.02 -18.62
N ASP A 34 18.83 22.12 -19.34
CA ASP A 34 18.33 22.40 -20.69
C ASP A 34 18.53 21.23 -21.69
N ARG A 35 17.42 20.64 -22.15
CA ARG A 35 17.33 19.46 -23.04
C ARG A 35 17.77 19.72 -24.50
N GLN A 36 18.40 20.84 -24.81
CA GLN A 36 18.73 21.18 -26.21
C GLN A 36 19.92 20.42 -26.82
N THR A 37 20.64 19.59 -26.07
CA THR A 37 21.83 18.89 -26.62
C THR A 37 21.54 17.51 -27.24
N ASP A 38 20.40 16.88 -26.96
CA ASP A 38 20.15 15.50 -27.37
C ASP A 38 19.45 15.33 -28.74
N GLU A 39 18.83 16.39 -29.28
CA GLU A 39 18.09 16.27 -30.55
C GLU A 39 19.03 16.23 -31.78
N LYS A 40 20.28 16.71 -31.64
CA LYS A 40 21.30 16.62 -32.70
C LYS A 40 21.94 15.25 -32.83
N VAL A 41 21.95 14.45 -31.76
CA VAL A 41 22.49 13.08 -31.78
C VAL A 41 21.47 12.10 -32.36
N ARG A 42 20.17 12.37 -32.19
CA ARG A 42 19.09 11.48 -32.63
C ARG A 42 18.84 11.47 -34.14
N ARG A 43 19.23 12.52 -34.89
CA ARG A 43 19.11 12.55 -36.36
C ARG A 43 20.23 11.86 -37.14
N ALA A 44 21.29 11.39 -36.48
CA ALA A 44 22.42 10.73 -37.14
C ALA A 44 22.32 9.19 -37.20
N ASN A 45 21.39 8.55 -36.49
CA ASN A 45 21.43 7.10 -36.23
C ASN A 45 20.39 6.25 -37.00
N ASN A 46 19.84 6.74 -38.12
CA ASN A 46 18.82 5.99 -38.89
C ASN A 46 19.37 5.35 -40.17
N ALA A 47 20.47 4.61 -40.05
CA ALA A 47 20.93 3.69 -41.10
C ALA A 47 21.63 2.48 -40.44
N ASN A 48 21.02 1.29 -40.59
CA ASN A 48 21.59 -0.04 -40.33
C ASN A 48 22.36 -0.24 -39.02
N PHE A 49 21.69 -0.79 -38.00
CA PHE A 49 22.39 -1.41 -36.86
C PHE A 49 22.87 -2.81 -37.26
N PRO A 50 24.18 -3.08 -37.35
CA PRO A 50 24.69 -4.44 -37.17
C PRO A 50 24.49 -4.83 -35.70
N GLU A 51 24.28 -6.13 -35.43
CA GLU A 51 24.32 -6.70 -34.07
C GLU A 51 25.61 -6.25 -33.37
N SER A 52 25.49 -5.28 -32.46
CA SER A 52 26.63 -4.78 -31.72
C SER A 52 26.95 -5.75 -30.58
N ASN A 53 27.90 -6.64 -30.80
CA ASN A 53 28.60 -7.41 -29.75
C ASN A 53 29.53 -6.50 -28.92
N THR A 54 29.12 -5.27 -28.60
CA THR A 54 29.91 -4.39 -27.75
C THR A 54 29.77 -4.89 -26.32
N PRO A 55 30.85 -5.35 -25.66
CA PRO A 55 30.79 -5.77 -24.28
C PRO A 55 30.25 -4.60 -23.44
N LEU A 56 29.21 -4.85 -22.64
CA LEU A 56 28.79 -3.88 -21.63
C LEU A 56 30.03 -3.49 -20.80
N PRO A 57 30.24 -2.20 -20.52
CA PRO A 57 31.39 -1.74 -19.75
C PRO A 57 31.41 -2.47 -18.39
N GLU A 58 32.56 -3.08 -18.05
CA GLU A 58 32.74 -3.90 -16.83
C GLU A 58 32.48 -3.13 -15.52
N THR A 59 32.35 -1.81 -15.59
CA THR A 59 32.15 -0.91 -14.44
C THR A 59 30.81 -1.05 -13.72
N ASP A 60 29.76 -1.63 -14.32
CA ASP A 60 28.44 -1.74 -13.66
C ASP A 60 28.28 -2.99 -12.77
N LYS A 61 28.97 -4.10 -13.08
CA LYS A 61 28.84 -5.37 -12.33
C LYS A 61 29.34 -5.24 -10.90
N THR A 62 30.37 -4.42 -10.69
CA THR A 62 30.94 -4.18 -9.36
C THR A 62 30.03 -3.32 -8.49
N GLU A 63 29.18 -2.46 -9.04
CA GLU A 63 28.32 -1.59 -8.25
C GLU A 63 27.15 -2.35 -7.61
N LEU A 64 26.47 -3.22 -8.37
CA LEU A 64 25.39 -4.06 -7.84
C LEU A 64 25.92 -4.99 -6.75
N ARG A 65 27.03 -5.70 -7.02
CA ARG A 65 27.68 -6.55 -6.02
C ARG A 65 28.14 -5.78 -4.79
N LYS A 66 28.68 -4.57 -4.94
CA LYS A 66 29.10 -3.73 -3.82
C LYS A 66 27.91 -3.28 -2.97
N LYS A 67 26.80 -2.89 -3.60
CA LYS A 67 25.56 -2.54 -2.88
C LYS A 67 25.03 -3.75 -2.11
N LEU A 68 25.03 -4.93 -2.74
CA LEU A 68 24.55 -6.16 -2.12
C LEU A 68 25.49 -6.67 -1.01
N GLY A 69 26.80 -6.50 -1.15
CA GLY A 69 27.78 -6.85 -0.12
C GLY A 69 27.66 -6.05 1.18
N ALA A 70 26.91 -4.94 1.18
CA ALA A 70 26.54 -4.26 2.42
C ALA A 70 25.43 -4.98 3.21
N PHE A 71 24.67 -5.85 2.55
CA PHE A 71 23.52 -6.57 3.13
C PHE A 71 23.73 -8.07 3.24
N PHE A 72 24.69 -8.61 2.49
CA PHE A 72 24.95 -10.04 2.43
C PHE A 72 26.37 -10.36 2.85
N SER A 73 26.51 -11.39 3.68
CA SER A 73 27.82 -11.98 3.95
C SER A 73 28.42 -12.58 2.67
N GLU A 74 29.74 -12.73 2.64
CA GLU A 74 30.41 -13.38 1.51
C GLU A 74 29.89 -14.81 1.28
N GLU A 75 29.52 -15.53 2.35
CA GLU A 75 28.90 -16.86 2.27
C GLU A 75 27.51 -16.80 1.60
N GLN A 76 26.71 -15.78 1.90
CA GLN A 76 25.42 -15.54 1.26
C GLN A 76 25.56 -15.23 -0.22
N LEU A 77 26.52 -14.37 -0.57
CA LEU A 77 26.83 -14.08 -1.95
C LEU A 77 27.39 -15.30 -2.67
N ALA A 78 28.10 -16.20 -2.00
CA ALA A 78 28.63 -17.43 -2.61
C ALA A 78 27.54 -18.47 -2.93
N ASN A 79 26.29 -18.29 -2.46
CA ASN A 79 25.21 -19.22 -2.74
C ASN A 79 24.91 -19.30 -4.26
N PRO A 80 24.85 -20.52 -4.85
CA PRO A 80 24.64 -20.69 -6.28
C PRO A 80 23.35 -20.04 -6.81
N GLU A 81 22.27 -20.06 -6.04
CA GLU A 81 20.99 -19.47 -6.42
C GLU A 81 21.07 -17.93 -6.42
N VAL A 82 21.77 -17.36 -5.43
CA VAL A 82 22.06 -15.91 -5.37
C VAL A 82 22.94 -15.50 -6.55
N GLN A 83 24.01 -16.25 -6.84
CA GLN A 83 24.86 -16.01 -8.00
C GLN A 83 24.09 -16.09 -9.32
N ARG A 84 23.14 -17.02 -9.45
CA ARG A 84 22.28 -17.11 -10.62
C ARG A 84 21.40 -15.87 -10.77
N MET A 85 20.79 -15.42 -9.67
CA MET A 85 19.96 -14.23 -9.66
C MET A 85 20.76 -12.96 -9.99
N LEU A 86 21.97 -12.83 -9.42
CA LEU A 86 22.91 -11.76 -9.76
C LEU A 86 23.21 -11.73 -11.25
N LYS A 87 23.55 -12.88 -11.85
CA LYS A 87 23.81 -12.98 -13.28
C LYS A 87 22.62 -12.57 -14.14
N ILE A 88 21.40 -12.90 -13.70
CA ILE A 88 20.17 -12.47 -14.38
C ILE A 88 20.03 -10.96 -14.32
N PHE A 89 20.21 -10.33 -13.15
CA PHE A 89 20.11 -8.87 -13.03
C PHE A 89 21.27 -8.13 -13.70
N GLU A 90 22.44 -8.77 -13.85
CA GLU A 90 23.58 -8.25 -14.62
C GLU A 90 23.43 -8.44 -16.13
N SER A 91 22.44 -9.21 -16.61
CA SER A 91 22.20 -9.41 -18.05
C SER A 91 21.59 -8.16 -18.70
N PRO A 92 21.69 -8.01 -20.04
CA PRO A 92 21.01 -6.92 -20.74
C PRO A 92 19.50 -6.84 -20.44
N GLU A 93 18.82 -7.98 -20.38
CA GLU A 93 17.40 -8.10 -20.05
C GLU A 93 17.14 -7.70 -18.60
N GLY A 94 17.98 -8.14 -17.66
CA GLY A 94 17.90 -7.72 -16.27
C GLY A 94 18.09 -6.22 -16.08
N GLN A 95 19.04 -5.61 -16.79
CA GLN A 95 19.26 -4.16 -16.75
C GLN A 95 18.10 -3.39 -17.39
N ALA A 96 17.54 -3.89 -18.49
CA ALA A 96 16.33 -3.31 -19.09
C ALA A 96 15.15 -3.41 -18.12
N PHE A 97 14.97 -4.57 -17.48
CA PHE A 97 13.97 -4.77 -16.45
C PHE A 97 14.14 -3.82 -15.26
N LEU A 98 15.36 -3.65 -14.74
CA LEU A 98 15.64 -2.74 -13.62
C LEU A 98 15.37 -1.26 -13.95
N LYS A 99 15.50 -0.87 -15.23
CA LYS A 99 15.23 0.48 -15.73
C LYS A 99 13.75 0.73 -16.06
N SER A 100 12.95 -0.31 -16.19
CA SER A 100 11.52 -0.19 -16.47
C SER A 100 10.74 0.37 -15.27
N GLU A 101 9.61 1.03 -15.54
CA GLU A 101 8.64 1.35 -14.50
C GLU A 101 7.99 0.05 -14.03
N ARG A 102 8.30 -0.35 -12.79
CA ARG A 102 7.85 -1.61 -12.21
C ARG A 102 6.68 -1.36 -11.26
N ASN A 103 5.66 -2.19 -11.34
CA ASN A 103 4.51 -2.24 -10.44
C ASN A 103 4.76 -3.16 -9.24
N GLY A 104 5.98 -3.11 -8.69
CA GLY A 104 6.34 -3.79 -7.45
C GLY A 104 6.81 -5.23 -7.62
N LEU A 105 6.46 -6.06 -6.64
CA LEU A 105 7.01 -7.40 -6.45
C LEU A 105 6.57 -8.40 -7.53
N ALA A 106 5.31 -8.34 -7.94
CA ALA A 106 4.71 -9.27 -8.89
C ALA A 106 5.47 -9.28 -10.23
N ASP A 107 5.84 -8.09 -10.72
CA ASP A 107 6.63 -7.93 -11.94
C ASP A 107 8.02 -8.53 -11.80
N THR A 108 8.62 -8.42 -10.61
CA THR A 108 9.94 -9.01 -10.34
C THR A 108 9.86 -10.53 -10.31
N PHE A 109 8.80 -11.10 -9.75
CA PHE A 109 8.57 -12.54 -9.76
C PHE A 109 8.31 -13.06 -11.17
N ALA A 110 7.44 -12.39 -11.93
CA ALA A 110 7.17 -12.75 -13.33
C ALA A 110 8.45 -12.67 -14.19
N PHE A 111 9.28 -11.64 -13.99
CA PHE A 111 10.56 -11.53 -14.66
C PHE A 111 11.48 -12.70 -14.30
N LEU A 112 11.68 -13.01 -13.02
CA LEU A 112 12.52 -14.13 -12.59
C LEU A 112 12.01 -15.48 -13.10
N GLU A 113 10.71 -15.72 -13.06
CA GLU A 113 10.06 -16.90 -13.64
C GLU A 113 10.31 -17.00 -15.16
N SER A 114 10.27 -15.88 -15.90
CA SER A 114 10.60 -15.84 -17.33
C SER A 114 12.06 -16.22 -17.63
N GLN A 115 12.96 -16.05 -16.65
CA GLN A 115 14.36 -16.45 -16.70
C GLN A 115 14.59 -17.87 -16.16
N GLY A 116 13.51 -18.63 -15.95
CA GLY A 116 13.54 -20.01 -15.46
C GLY A 116 13.97 -20.13 -14.01
N VAL A 117 13.81 -19.08 -13.20
CA VAL A 117 14.01 -19.13 -11.75
C VAL A 117 12.69 -19.47 -11.10
N GLU A 118 12.66 -20.53 -10.32
CA GLU A 118 11.49 -20.88 -9.51
C GLU A 118 11.36 -19.89 -8.35
N VAL A 119 10.26 -19.16 -8.32
CA VAL A 119 10.00 -18.13 -7.30
C VAL A 119 8.95 -18.62 -6.33
N ASN A 120 9.27 -18.57 -5.03
CA ASN A 120 8.26 -18.79 -4.02
C ASN A 120 7.46 -17.50 -3.81
N ARG A 121 6.23 -17.46 -4.32
CA ARG A 121 5.33 -16.32 -4.16
C ARG A 121 4.85 -16.12 -2.71
N ASN A 122 4.93 -17.17 -1.89
CA ASN A 122 4.57 -17.14 -0.47
C ASN A 122 5.77 -16.83 0.45
N ILE A 123 6.91 -16.44 -0.11
CA ILE A 123 8.16 -16.17 0.63
C ILE A 123 7.96 -15.30 1.88
N PHE A 124 7.20 -14.22 1.77
CA PHE A 124 6.99 -13.29 2.87
C PHE A 124 6.03 -13.86 3.92
N THR A 125 5.00 -14.57 3.49
CA THR A 125 4.10 -15.30 4.39
C THR A 125 4.84 -16.41 5.15
N GLU A 126 5.68 -17.19 4.48
CA GLU A 126 6.50 -18.23 5.11
C GLU A 126 7.50 -17.62 6.09
N HIS A 127 8.14 -16.51 5.71
CA HIS A 127 9.07 -15.83 6.59
C HIS A 127 8.37 -15.25 7.83
N TYR A 128 7.22 -14.61 7.65
CA TYR A 128 6.37 -14.15 8.74
C TYR A 128 5.99 -15.31 9.67
N ARG A 129 5.45 -16.42 9.15
CA ARG A 129 5.01 -17.57 9.96
C ARG A 129 6.15 -18.26 10.71
N ARG A 130 7.39 -18.13 10.23
CA ARG A 130 8.57 -18.62 10.94
C ARG A 130 8.84 -17.84 12.24
N VAL A 131 8.62 -16.52 12.22
CA VAL A 131 8.90 -15.63 13.35
C VAL A 131 7.66 -15.42 14.22
N PHE A 132 6.48 -15.46 13.60
CA PHE A 132 5.16 -15.36 14.23
C PHE A 132 4.36 -16.64 13.89
N PRO A 133 4.56 -17.73 14.65
CA PRO A 133 3.88 -19.01 14.39
C PRO A 133 2.35 -18.92 14.45
N THR A 134 1.84 -17.94 15.22
CA THR A 134 0.42 -17.68 15.45
C THR A 134 0.14 -16.18 15.37
N GLY A 135 -1.14 -15.83 15.16
CA GLY A 135 -1.60 -14.46 15.04
C GLY A 135 -1.46 -13.91 13.62
N GLU A 136 -2.21 -12.86 13.33
CA GLU A 136 -2.11 -12.10 12.09
C GLU A 136 -1.23 -10.85 12.27
N PRO A 137 -0.63 -10.28 11.20
CA PRO A 137 0.20 -9.09 11.32
C PRO A 137 -0.48 -7.93 12.08
N GLU A 138 -1.78 -7.74 11.89
CA GLU A 138 -2.57 -6.70 12.55
C GLU A 138 -2.51 -6.78 14.10
N GLU A 139 -2.43 -7.98 14.67
CA GLU A 139 -2.35 -8.19 16.13
C GLU A 139 -1.05 -7.65 16.72
N PHE A 140 0.01 -7.56 15.92
CA PHE A 140 1.32 -7.08 16.34
C PHE A 140 1.61 -5.64 15.90
N GLU A 141 0.67 -4.98 15.21
CA GLU A 141 0.92 -3.64 14.63
C GLU A 141 1.33 -2.63 15.70
N GLN A 142 0.69 -2.65 16.87
CA GLN A 142 1.01 -1.70 17.94
C GLN A 142 2.44 -1.85 18.46
N GLU A 143 2.90 -3.09 18.65
CA GLU A 143 4.28 -3.39 19.06
C GLU A 143 5.28 -2.82 18.04
N ILE A 144 5.03 -3.10 16.76
CA ILE A 144 5.95 -2.72 15.68
C ILE A 144 5.92 -1.20 15.43
N ARG A 145 4.76 -0.58 15.56
CA ARG A 145 4.61 0.89 15.55
C ARG A 145 5.45 1.53 16.64
N GLN A 146 5.39 1.04 17.87
CA GLN A 146 6.15 1.58 18.98
C GLN A 146 7.65 1.49 18.70
N ARG A 147 8.13 0.33 18.24
CA ARG A 147 9.54 0.14 17.87
C ARG A 147 9.98 1.11 16.76
N LEU A 148 9.15 1.32 15.74
CA LEU A 148 9.46 2.28 14.68
C LEU A 148 9.59 3.71 15.22
N VAL A 149 8.67 4.13 16.11
CA VAL A 149 8.72 5.45 16.74
C VAL A 149 9.95 5.59 17.64
N GLU A 150 10.32 4.55 18.39
CA GLU A 150 11.52 4.55 19.24
C GLU A 150 12.81 4.71 18.41
N VAL A 151 12.91 3.99 17.28
CA VAL A 151 14.09 4.05 16.41
C VAL A 151 14.14 5.37 15.64
N VAL A 152 13.03 5.79 15.01
CA VAL A 152 13.05 6.89 14.01
C VAL A 152 12.57 8.23 14.58
N GLY A 153 11.80 8.22 15.67
CA GLY A 153 11.22 9.42 16.30
C GLY A 153 12.18 10.58 16.56
N PRO A 154 13.46 10.36 16.93
CA PRO A 154 14.41 11.45 17.17
C PRO A 154 14.70 12.36 15.97
N ILE A 155 14.43 11.95 14.73
CA ILE A 155 14.67 12.77 13.52
C ILE A 155 13.49 13.72 13.21
N GLY A 156 12.31 13.44 13.78
CA GLY A 156 11.08 14.09 13.35
C GLY A 156 10.54 13.53 12.04
N ASN A 157 9.41 14.08 11.60
CA ASN A 157 8.50 13.36 10.69
C ASN A 157 8.72 13.70 9.21
N GLU A 158 9.52 14.72 8.93
CA GLU A 158 9.75 15.24 7.58
C GLU A 158 11.22 15.65 7.42
N PRO A 159 12.05 14.85 6.71
CA PRO A 159 13.42 15.23 6.42
C PRO A 159 13.44 16.46 5.52
N ARG A 160 14.12 17.53 5.97
CA ARG A 160 14.14 18.85 5.30
C ARG A 160 15.28 19.00 4.30
N ASN A 161 16.26 18.11 4.36
CA ASN A 161 17.45 18.15 3.54
C ASN A 161 17.98 16.73 3.26
N PRO A 162 18.90 16.56 2.28
CA PRO A 162 19.44 15.25 1.92
C PRO A 162 20.14 14.52 3.08
N THR A 163 20.76 15.24 4.01
CA THR A 163 21.43 14.64 5.17
C THR A 163 20.43 14.02 6.14
N GLU A 164 19.33 14.72 6.42
CA GLU A 164 18.22 14.20 7.23
C GLU A 164 17.53 13.03 6.54
N LEU A 165 17.32 13.10 5.22
CA LEU A 165 16.74 11.99 4.45
C LEU A 165 17.63 10.75 4.49
N LYS A 166 18.95 10.93 4.34
CA LYS A 166 19.90 9.81 4.49
C LYS A 166 19.81 9.23 5.89
N ARG A 167 19.84 10.06 6.93
CA ARG A 167 19.77 9.62 8.32
C ARG A 167 18.46 8.88 8.61
N PHE A 168 17.34 9.38 8.09
CA PHE A 168 16.04 8.69 8.15
C PHE A 168 16.11 7.31 7.49
N THR A 169 16.70 7.22 6.30
CA THR A 169 16.88 5.96 5.57
C THR A 169 17.76 4.99 6.36
N ASP A 170 18.86 5.48 6.96
CA ASP A 170 19.75 4.67 7.81
C ASP A 170 18.98 4.10 9.01
N LEU A 171 18.15 4.89 9.70
CA LEU A 171 17.34 4.43 10.84
C LEU A 171 16.22 3.45 10.45
N VAL A 172 15.55 3.68 9.33
CA VAL A 172 14.57 2.71 8.81
C VAL A 172 15.26 1.40 8.44
N THR A 173 16.49 1.47 7.92
CA THR A 173 17.29 0.27 7.64
C THR A 173 17.64 -0.46 8.93
N GLU A 174 18.14 0.25 9.95
CA GLU A 174 18.41 -0.30 11.29
C GLU A 174 17.17 -0.97 11.90
N PHE A 175 15.99 -0.33 11.79
CA PHE A 175 14.73 -0.93 12.23
C PHE A 175 14.42 -2.25 11.52
N LEU A 176 14.74 -2.37 10.23
CA LEU A 176 14.54 -3.58 9.42
C LEU A 176 15.67 -4.61 9.57
N GLU A 177 16.77 -4.31 10.26
CA GLU A 177 17.80 -5.30 10.59
C GLU A 177 17.33 -6.28 11.68
N ASP A 178 16.38 -5.88 12.52
CA ASP A 178 15.72 -6.77 13.47
C ASP A 178 14.80 -7.78 12.72
N GLU A 179 15.08 -9.07 12.88
CA GLU A 179 14.37 -10.14 12.16
C GLU A 179 12.86 -10.12 12.43
N ARG A 180 12.42 -9.76 13.64
CA ARG A 180 11.01 -9.70 14.01
C ARG A 180 10.31 -8.53 13.33
N ASN A 181 10.94 -7.36 13.29
CA ASN A 181 10.41 -6.19 12.59
C ASN A 181 10.32 -6.47 11.08
N TYR A 182 11.37 -7.03 10.50
CA TYR A 182 11.42 -7.38 9.08
C TYR A 182 10.38 -8.44 8.71
N ALA A 183 10.25 -9.51 9.49
CA ALA A 183 9.25 -10.55 9.26
C ALA A 183 7.84 -10.00 9.32
N TRP A 184 7.58 -9.07 10.26
CA TRP A 184 6.28 -8.39 10.33
C TRP A 184 6.02 -7.50 9.12
N VAL A 185 6.95 -6.63 8.75
CA VAL A 185 6.79 -5.71 7.61
C VAL A 185 6.58 -6.50 6.31
N SER A 186 7.38 -7.54 6.11
CA SER A 186 7.24 -8.40 4.93
C SER A 186 5.89 -9.14 4.92
N GLY A 187 5.43 -9.68 6.05
CA GLY A 187 4.11 -10.31 6.18
C GLY A 187 2.95 -9.34 5.95
N ARG A 188 3.01 -8.14 6.53
CA ARG A 188 1.95 -7.12 6.47
C ARG A 188 1.80 -6.49 5.09
N PHE A 189 2.94 -6.18 4.45
CA PHE A 189 2.96 -5.41 3.20
C PHE A 189 3.27 -6.26 1.96
N GLN A 190 3.68 -7.53 2.14
CA GLN A 190 3.94 -8.48 1.04
C GLN A 190 4.85 -7.90 -0.04
N GLY A 191 5.90 -7.18 0.37
CA GLY A 191 6.84 -6.51 -0.55
C GLY A 191 6.33 -5.22 -1.19
N ASN A 192 5.15 -4.71 -0.82
CA ASN A 192 4.66 -3.41 -1.25
C ASN A 192 5.36 -2.28 -0.47
N ASN A 193 6.54 -1.90 -0.94
CA ASN A 193 7.37 -0.87 -0.31
C ASN A 193 6.70 0.51 -0.28
N LYS A 194 5.81 0.82 -1.24
CA LYS A 194 5.05 2.07 -1.26
C LYS A 194 4.05 2.11 -0.09
N ALA A 195 3.30 1.03 0.11
CA ALA A 195 2.37 0.91 1.23
C ALA A 195 3.09 0.96 2.59
N PHE A 196 4.23 0.26 2.71
CA PHE A 196 5.07 0.34 3.91
C PHE A 196 5.57 1.76 4.18
N GLY A 197 6.12 2.44 3.17
CA GLY A 197 6.60 3.81 3.32
C GLY A 197 5.49 4.80 3.72
N GLN A 198 4.30 4.66 3.13
CA GLN A 198 3.13 5.47 3.52
C GLN A 198 2.70 5.20 4.96
N TRP A 199 2.65 3.93 5.38
CA TRP A 199 2.37 3.56 6.76
C TRP A 199 3.39 4.16 7.72
N ALA A 200 4.69 4.00 7.44
CA ALA A 200 5.76 4.52 8.29
C ALA A 200 5.68 6.05 8.46
N VAL A 201 5.44 6.79 7.37
CA VAL A 201 5.25 8.25 7.43
C VAL A 201 4.01 8.64 8.25
N GLN A 202 2.91 7.90 8.12
CA GLN A 202 1.70 8.14 8.92
C GLN A 202 1.95 7.91 10.41
N ILE A 203 2.66 6.83 10.76
CA ILE A 203 3.04 6.53 12.15
C ILE A 203 3.83 7.69 12.75
N LEU A 204 4.85 8.16 12.03
CA LEU A 204 5.74 9.20 12.54
C LEU A 204 5.03 10.54 12.64
N ARG A 205 4.13 10.87 11.69
CA ARG A 205 3.30 12.07 11.77
C ARG A 205 2.39 12.11 12.99
N ASN A 206 1.83 10.97 13.40
CA ASN A 206 0.88 10.86 14.50
C ASN A 206 1.25 9.72 15.46
N PRO A 207 2.32 9.88 16.27
CA PRO A 207 2.83 8.78 17.11
C PRO A 207 1.86 8.39 18.22
N VAL A 208 0.97 9.31 18.63
CA VAL A 208 0.01 9.12 19.74
C VAL A 208 -1.32 8.50 19.26
N SER A 209 -1.63 8.58 17.95
CA SER A 209 -2.90 8.09 17.42
C SER A 209 -2.80 6.58 17.15
N SER A 210 -3.09 5.77 18.17
CA SER A 210 -3.33 4.34 17.98
C SER A 210 -4.68 4.15 17.26
N PRO A 211 -4.75 3.55 16.07
CA PRO A 211 -6.01 3.30 15.36
C PRO A 211 -6.90 2.28 16.10
N VAL A 212 -6.34 1.55 17.07
CA VAL A 212 -7.03 0.52 17.83
C VAL A 212 -8.15 1.11 18.71
N GLU A 213 -8.07 2.40 19.09
CA GLU A 213 -9.15 3.07 19.83
C GLU A 213 -10.25 3.66 18.94
N GLN A 214 -10.16 3.53 17.60
CA GLN A 214 -11.18 4.04 16.67
C GLN A 214 -11.80 2.97 15.76
N MET A 215 -11.62 1.67 16.05
CA MET A 215 -12.64 0.74 15.62
C MET A 215 -13.87 1.01 16.51
N PRO A 216 -15.04 1.38 15.95
CA PRO A 216 -16.25 1.36 16.75
C PRO A 216 -16.31 -0.05 17.33
N GLU A 217 -16.47 -0.15 18.65
CA GLU A 217 -16.93 -1.38 19.26
C GLU A 217 -18.11 -1.82 18.39
N THR A 218 -17.86 -2.86 17.59
CA THR A 218 -18.96 -3.60 17.01
C THR A 218 -19.64 -4.12 18.25
N VAL A 219 -20.74 -3.46 18.62
CA VAL A 219 -21.66 -3.93 19.64
C VAL A 219 -21.87 -5.38 19.30
N VAL A 220 -21.20 -6.26 20.05
CA VAL A 220 -21.48 -7.68 20.06
C VAL A 220 -22.86 -7.71 20.65
N GLY A 221 -23.86 -7.66 19.78
CA GLY A 221 -25.22 -7.98 20.17
C GLY A 221 -25.13 -9.30 20.89
N GLU A 222 -25.64 -9.31 22.13
CA GLU A 222 -25.95 -10.50 22.89
C GLU A 222 -26.81 -11.43 22.03
N ASN A 223 -26.19 -12.22 21.17
CA ASN A 223 -26.76 -13.47 20.74
C ASN A 223 -26.41 -14.47 21.81
N THR A 224 -27.25 -14.45 22.85
CA THR A 224 -27.50 -15.54 23.78
C THR A 224 -27.49 -16.85 23.01
N PHE A 225 -26.37 -17.56 23.07
CA PHE A 225 -26.31 -18.96 22.67
C PHE A 225 -26.96 -19.73 23.81
N GLU A 226 -28.27 -19.97 23.71
CA GLU A 226 -28.97 -20.91 24.58
C GLU A 226 -28.33 -22.29 24.38
N LEU A 227 -27.48 -22.69 25.33
CA LEU A 227 -27.06 -24.07 25.46
C LEU A 227 -28.31 -24.92 25.78
N PRO A 228 -28.54 -26.06 25.09
CA PRO A 228 -29.49 -27.06 25.56
C PRO A 228 -29.00 -27.57 26.90
N THR A 229 -29.66 -27.13 27.97
CA THR A 229 -29.46 -27.65 29.33
C THR A 229 -30.09 -29.04 29.36
N ASP A 230 -29.26 -30.07 29.22
CA ASP A 230 -29.67 -31.44 29.47
C ASP A 230 -29.85 -31.63 30.98
N VAL A 231 -31.05 -32.08 31.35
CA VAL A 231 -31.61 -32.09 32.70
C VAL A 231 -31.12 -33.35 33.41
N GLY A 232 -29.95 -33.26 34.05
CA GLY A 232 -29.42 -34.28 34.95
C GLY A 232 -29.62 -33.90 36.41
N ALA A 233 -30.65 -34.49 37.04
CA ALA A 233 -31.11 -34.24 38.41
C ALA A 233 -30.05 -34.47 39.51
N LEU A 234 -29.89 -33.49 40.41
CA LEU A 234 -29.41 -33.65 41.81
C LEU A 234 -30.09 -32.61 42.73
N PRO A 235 -30.20 -32.88 44.05
CA PRO A 235 -31.31 -32.45 44.92
C PRO A 235 -31.11 -31.10 45.64
N PRO A 236 -32.17 -30.56 46.27
CA PRO A 236 -32.17 -29.26 46.91
C PRO A 236 -31.73 -29.37 48.39
N ASP A 237 -30.80 -28.52 48.83
CA ASP A 237 -30.82 -27.90 50.15
C ASP A 237 -29.56 -27.05 50.36
N ALA A 238 -29.73 -25.74 50.50
CA ALA A 238 -29.12 -24.92 51.55
C ALA A 238 -29.42 -23.43 51.28
N GLN A 239 -30.14 -22.85 52.23
CA GLN A 239 -30.54 -21.46 52.34
C GLN A 239 -29.35 -20.52 52.55
N ASP A 240 -29.46 -19.31 51.97
CA ASP A 240 -29.32 -17.94 52.54
C ASP A 240 -28.34 -17.71 53.75
N PRO A 241 -27.67 -16.53 53.95
CA PRO A 241 -28.24 -15.21 53.66
C PRO A 241 -27.34 -14.01 53.29
N ALA A 242 -28.01 -13.02 52.71
CA ALA A 242 -27.91 -11.57 52.95
C ALA A 242 -26.53 -10.87 52.89
N ARG A 243 -26.39 -9.96 51.91
CA ARG A 243 -25.67 -8.68 52.11
C ARG A 243 -26.41 -7.49 51.47
N PRO A 244 -26.29 -6.29 52.10
CA PRO A 244 -27.28 -5.22 52.08
C PRO A 244 -27.15 -4.23 50.89
N PRO A 245 -28.17 -3.38 50.67
CA PRO A 245 -28.16 -2.34 49.63
C PRO A 245 -27.24 -1.18 49.99
N ILE A 246 -26.48 -0.67 49.02
CA ILE A 246 -25.84 0.64 49.10
C ILE A 246 -26.71 1.62 48.31
N ASP A 247 -27.55 2.32 49.06
CA ASP A 247 -28.05 3.64 48.67
C ASP A 247 -26.96 4.67 48.99
N THR A 248 -26.49 5.39 47.98
CA THR A 248 -26.01 6.76 48.20
C THR A 248 -26.56 7.64 47.10
N ALA A 249 -27.54 8.44 47.52
CA ALA A 249 -28.10 9.51 46.76
C ALA A 249 -27.16 10.73 46.70
N THR A 250 -27.53 11.64 45.80
CA THR A 250 -27.36 13.10 45.92
C THR A 250 -26.00 13.70 45.54
N LEU A 251 -25.93 14.33 44.36
CA LEU A 251 -26.00 15.79 44.19
C LEU A 251 -25.49 16.21 42.79
N SER A 252 -26.40 16.66 41.94
CA SER A 252 -26.09 17.67 40.91
C SER A 252 -25.56 18.95 41.58
N PRO A 253 -24.77 19.75 40.84
CA PRO A 253 -25.36 21.01 40.42
C PRO A 253 -25.25 21.27 38.92
N GLU A 254 -26.39 21.76 38.46
CA GLU A 254 -26.75 22.32 37.17
C GLU A 254 -26.13 23.72 36.97
N LEU A 255 -26.05 24.13 35.70
CA LEU A 255 -26.00 25.49 35.14
C LEU A 255 -24.63 26.17 34.87
N PRO A 256 -24.55 27.11 33.90
CA PRO A 256 -25.63 27.63 33.04
C PRO A 256 -25.42 27.49 31.52
N ALA A 257 -26.57 27.52 30.85
CA ALA A 257 -26.75 27.82 29.45
C ALA A 257 -26.05 29.13 29.04
N SER A 258 -25.35 29.08 27.91
CA SER A 258 -24.95 30.27 27.17
C SER A 258 -25.80 30.36 25.91
N GLU A 259 -26.95 31.02 26.04
CA GLU A 259 -27.58 31.72 24.94
C GLU A 259 -26.61 32.78 24.42
N ARG A 260 -26.34 32.83 23.11
CA ARG A 260 -26.30 34.08 22.35
C ARG A 260 -26.08 33.87 20.85
N THR A 261 -27.14 34.23 20.13
CA THR A 261 -27.17 35.04 18.90
C THR A 261 -26.51 34.50 17.62
N LEU A 262 -27.39 33.96 16.77
CA LEU A 262 -27.38 34.19 15.33
C LEU A 262 -27.41 35.70 15.02
N PRO A 263 -26.69 36.12 13.97
CA PRO A 263 -27.21 37.12 13.06
C PRO A 263 -27.46 36.51 11.69
N THR A 264 -28.75 36.46 11.34
CA THR A 264 -29.24 36.45 9.96
C THR A 264 -28.80 37.74 9.27
N THR A 265 -28.15 37.61 8.12
CA THR A 265 -28.21 38.62 7.06
C THR A 265 -28.09 37.90 5.72
N GLU A 266 -29.26 37.57 5.16
CA GLU A 266 -29.48 37.65 3.72
C GLU A 266 -29.17 39.09 3.28
N THR A 267 -28.45 39.23 2.16
CA THR A 267 -28.39 40.37 1.22
C THR A 267 -26.94 40.64 0.81
N GLU A 268 -26.37 39.82 -0.10
CA GLU A 268 -25.29 40.22 -1.02
C GLU A 268 -24.96 39.13 -2.06
N ILE A 269 -25.98 38.51 -2.67
CA ILE A 269 -25.81 37.65 -3.86
C ILE A 269 -26.82 38.06 -4.91
N SER A 270 -26.66 39.25 -5.49
CA SER A 270 -27.49 39.69 -6.63
C SER A 270 -26.79 40.64 -7.61
N GLU A 271 -25.45 40.75 -7.61
CA GLU A 271 -24.77 41.70 -8.49
C GLU A 271 -23.55 41.11 -9.22
N LEU A 272 -23.72 39.95 -9.86
CA LEU A 272 -22.74 39.41 -10.82
C LEU A 272 -23.37 38.70 -12.03
N LEU A 273 -24.58 39.13 -12.43
CA LEU A 273 -25.25 38.66 -13.67
C LEU A 273 -25.62 39.83 -14.59
N THR A 274 -24.61 40.42 -15.24
CA THR A 274 -24.79 41.15 -16.51
C THR A 274 -23.48 41.20 -17.30
N GLU A 275 -23.09 40.08 -17.92
CA GLU A 275 -22.29 40.13 -19.14
C GLU A 275 -22.89 39.17 -20.18
N GLN A 276 -23.31 39.75 -21.30
CA GLN A 276 -23.81 39.03 -22.47
C GLN A 276 -22.65 38.26 -23.14
N PRO A 277 -22.83 36.99 -23.53
CA PRO A 277 -21.85 36.28 -24.32
C PRO A 277 -21.89 36.73 -25.79
N LYS A 278 -20.72 37.12 -26.33
CA LYS A 278 -20.49 37.30 -27.76
C LYS A 278 -20.60 35.94 -28.48
N PRO A 279 -21.15 35.89 -29.71
CA PRO A 279 -21.28 34.64 -30.46
C PRO A 279 -19.89 34.18 -30.94
N ILE A 280 -19.38 33.11 -30.32
CA ILE A 280 -18.19 32.39 -30.80
C ILE A 280 -18.64 31.47 -31.94
N LYS A 281 -18.03 31.65 -33.11
CA LYS A 281 -18.17 30.75 -34.26
C LYS A 281 -17.57 29.40 -33.90
N ILE A 282 -18.43 28.38 -33.82
CA ILE A 282 -18.05 26.99 -33.59
C ILE A 282 -17.35 26.48 -34.85
N ALA A 283 -16.01 26.45 -34.83
CA ALA A 283 -15.25 25.54 -35.66
C ALA A 283 -15.47 24.14 -35.08
N ARG A 284 -15.98 23.23 -35.90
CA ARG A 284 -16.25 21.84 -35.55
C ARG A 284 -14.92 21.10 -35.46
N GLU A 285 -14.29 21.18 -34.30
CA GLU A 285 -13.17 20.34 -33.93
C GLU A 285 -13.75 18.99 -33.47
N GLU A 286 -13.34 17.91 -34.14
CA GLU A 286 -13.71 16.54 -33.75
C GLU A 286 -13.06 16.25 -32.40
N VAL A 287 -13.79 16.54 -31.32
CA VAL A 287 -13.45 16.10 -29.96
C VAL A 287 -13.56 14.58 -29.96
N ILE A 288 -12.41 13.92 -30.10
CA ILE A 288 -12.28 12.51 -29.73
C ILE A 288 -12.55 12.47 -28.23
N PRO A 289 -13.64 11.83 -27.76
CA PRO A 289 -13.91 11.76 -26.33
C PRO A 289 -12.76 11.02 -25.66
N GLU A 290 -11.97 11.73 -24.87
CA GLU A 290 -10.94 11.15 -24.03
C GLU A 290 -11.57 10.04 -23.18
N LEU A 291 -10.95 8.87 -23.21
CA LEU A 291 -11.45 7.70 -22.50
C LEU A 291 -11.38 7.98 -20.99
N PRO A 292 -12.44 7.67 -20.21
CA PRO A 292 -12.41 7.84 -18.76
C PRO A 292 -11.24 7.06 -18.16
N THR A 293 -10.42 7.72 -17.35
CA THR A 293 -9.35 7.08 -16.59
C THR A 293 -9.93 6.24 -15.45
N GLU A 294 -9.13 5.34 -14.87
CA GLU A 294 -9.54 4.51 -13.71
C GLU A 294 -10.03 5.35 -12.53
N ALA A 295 -9.49 6.57 -12.37
CA ALA A 295 -9.93 7.55 -11.39
C ALA A 295 -11.33 8.13 -11.68
N ASP A 296 -11.62 8.47 -12.94
CA ASP A 296 -12.96 8.93 -13.36
C ASP A 296 -14.02 7.84 -13.14
N LEU A 297 -13.57 6.59 -13.22
CA LEU A 297 -14.35 5.39 -12.99
C LEU A 297 -14.72 5.19 -11.53
N GLU A 298 -13.74 5.30 -10.64
CA GLU A 298 -13.97 5.26 -9.20
C GLU A 298 -14.89 6.40 -8.76
N ALA A 299 -14.68 7.61 -9.32
CA ALA A 299 -15.54 8.76 -9.07
C ALA A 299 -17.00 8.49 -9.51
N SER A 300 -17.21 7.97 -10.73
CA SER A 300 -18.56 7.69 -11.24
C SER A 300 -19.30 6.60 -10.44
N LEU A 301 -18.59 5.58 -9.97
CA LEU A 301 -19.18 4.53 -9.13
C LEU A 301 -19.51 5.05 -7.72
N ARG A 302 -18.66 5.90 -7.14
CA ARG A 302 -18.93 6.54 -5.83
C ARG A 302 -20.08 7.54 -5.88
N GLU A 303 -20.33 8.16 -7.04
CA GLU A 303 -21.43 9.11 -7.21
C GLU A 303 -22.78 8.40 -7.38
N GLN A 304 -22.82 7.26 -8.07
CA GLN A 304 -24.07 6.53 -8.34
C GLN A 304 -24.47 5.55 -7.23
N PHE A 305 -23.54 5.09 -6.41
CA PHE A 305 -23.79 4.11 -5.36
C PHE A 305 -23.32 4.61 -4.00
N SER A 306 -24.02 4.23 -2.94
CA SER A 306 -23.56 4.48 -1.58
C SER A 306 -22.15 3.90 -1.36
N PRO A 307 -21.27 4.54 -0.59
CA PRO A 307 -19.91 4.07 -0.33
C PRO A 307 -19.84 2.61 0.15
N GLU A 308 -20.80 2.18 0.96
CA GLU A 308 -20.89 0.83 1.51
C GLU A 308 -21.14 -0.23 0.42
N ARG A 309 -22.08 0.03 -0.51
CA ARG A 309 -22.35 -0.86 -1.66
C ARG A 309 -21.12 -0.99 -2.55
N TYR A 310 -20.42 0.11 -2.79
CA TYR A 310 -19.18 0.10 -3.56
C TYR A 310 -18.09 -0.73 -2.87
N GLN A 311 -17.81 -0.46 -1.59
CA GLN A 311 -16.80 -1.21 -0.83
C GLN A 311 -17.12 -2.71 -0.78
N LYS A 312 -18.39 -3.07 -0.57
CA LYS A 312 -18.83 -4.48 -0.60
C LYS A 312 -18.60 -5.13 -1.97
N ALA A 313 -18.87 -4.40 -3.05
CA ALA A 313 -18.63 -4.91 -4.39
C ALA A 313 -17.14 -5.11 -4.68
N MET A 314 -16.28 -4.15 -4.32
CA MET A 314 -14.83 -4.27 -4.49
C MET A 314 -14.26 -5.40 -3.63
N ALA A 315 -14.71 -5.53 -2.38
CA ALA A 315 -14.31 -6.64 -1.51
C ALA A 315 -14.72 -8.00 -2.11
N THR A 316 -15.90 -8.08 -2.73
CA THR A 316 -16.38 -9.32 -3.39
C THR A 316 -15.52 -9.67 -4.61
N LEU A 317 -15.18 -8.69 -5.45
CA LEU A 317 -14.28 -8.91 -6.60
C LEU A 317 -12.87 -9.30 -6.16
N ASN A 318 -12.31 -8.62 -5.16
CA ASN A 318 -10.96 -8.92 -4.66
C ASN A 318 -10.89 -10.31 -4.02
N ARG A 319 -11.96 -10.74 -3.34
CA ARG A 319 -11.99 -12.04 -2.66
C ARG A 319 -12.12 -13.22 -3.62
N TYR A 320 -12.87 -13.07 -4.71
CA TYR A 320 -13.22 -14.20 -5.60
C TYR A 320 -12.65 -14.08 -7.02
N GLY A 321 -12.01 -12.96 -7.35
CA GLY A 321 -11.59 -12.63 -8.70
C GLY A 321 -12.71 -11.99 -9.54
N PRO A 322 -12.37 -11.48 -10.74
CA PRO A 322 -13.30 -10.69 -11.56
C PRO A 322 -14.50 -11.50 -12.05
N GLU A 323 -14.30 -12.73 -12.54
CA GLU A 323 -15.37 -13.55 -13.11
C GLU A 323 -16.34 -14.08 -12.04
N GLU A 324 -15.82 -14.76 -11.02
CA GLU A 324 -16.64 -15.34 -9.93
C GLU A 324 -17.19 -14.25 -9.00
N GLY A 325 -16.43 -13.18 -8.75
CA GLY A 325 -16.91 -12.01 -8.02
C GLY A 325 -18.07 -11.32 -8.74
N LEU A 326 -18.00 -11.16 -10.06
CA LEU A 326 -19.10 -10.61 -10.85
C LEU A 326 -20.33 -11.54 -10.83
N ARG A 327 -20.14 -12.87 -10.90
CA ARG A 327 -21.24 -13.84 -10.78
C ARG A 327 -21.99 -13.69 -9.45
N ARG A 328 -21.25 -13.51 -8.35
CA ARG A 328 -21.82 -13.29 -7.01
C ARG A 328 -22.50 -11.93 -6.90
N LEU A 329 -21.89 -10.88 -7.44
CA LEU A 329 -22.51 -9.56 -7.48
C LEU A 329 -23.81 -9.56 -8.28
N LYS A 330 -23.93 -10.32 -9.37
CA LYS A 330 -25.21 -10.46 -10.10
C LYS A 330 -26.33 -11.05 -9.24
N ALA A 331 -25.99 -11.88 -8.25
CA ALA A 331 -26.97 -12.44 -7.32
C ALA A 331 -27.32 -11.48 -6.18
N ASP A 332 -26.32 -10.79 -5.62
CA ASP A 332 -26.49 -9.93 -4.43
C ASP A 332 -26.91 -8.50 -4.77
N ASP A 333 -26.38 -7.93 -5.85
CA ASP A 333 -26.59 -6.54 -6.30
C ASP A 333 -26.48 -6.44 -7.85
N PRO A 334 -27.58 -6.73 -8.58
CA PRO A 334 -27.54 -6.80 -10.04
C PRO A 334 -27.27 -5.45 -10.73
N GLU A 335 -27.59 -4.33 -10.08
CA GLU A 335 -27.34 -2.99 -10.63
C GLU A 335 -25.86 -2.66 -10.67
N ILE A 336 -25.14 -2.88 -9.56
CA ILE A 336 -23.70 -2.63 -9.51
C ILE A 336 -22.95 -3.62 -10.40
N ALA A 337 -23.41 -4.88 -10.46
CA ALA A 337 -22.83 -5.90 -11.32
C ALA A 337 -22.94 -5.52 -12.82
N LYS A 338 -24.09 -5.00 -13.26
CA LYS A 338 -24.27 -4.56 -14.66
C LYS A 338 -23.30 -3.44 -15.05
N ARG A 339 -23.01 -2.51 -14.12
CA ARG A 339 -22.03 -1.44 -14.34
C ARG A 339 -20.61 -2.00 -14.41
N ILE A 340 -20.21 -2.82 -13.43
CA ILE A 340 -18.87 -3.44 -13.41
C ILE A 340 -18.64 -4.31 -14.65
N GLU A 341 -19.62 -5.10 -15.09
CA GLU A 341 -19.51 -5.93 -16.29
C GLU A 341 -19.24 -5.11 -17.55
N ALA A 342 -19.93 -3.97 -17.72
CA ALA A 342 -19.73 -3.09 -18.86
C ALA A 342 -18.30 -2.52 -18.90
N LEU A 343 -17.66 -2.38 -17.74
CA LEU A 343 -16.31 -1.85 -17.60
C LEU A 343 -15.25 -2.89 -17.91
N LEU A 344 -15.40 -4.11 -17.40
CA LEU A 344 -14.50 -5.22 -17.71
C LEU A 344 -14.46 -5.50 -19.22
N LYS A 345 -15.62 -5.51 -19.89
CA LYS A 345 -15.69 -5.66 -21.36
C LYS A 345 -15.00 -4.54 -22.14
N ARG A 346 -14.94 -3.32 -21.57
CA ARG A 346 -14.25 -2.18 -22.21
C ARG A 346 -12.73 -2.30 -22.08
N GLN A 347 -12.24 -2.79 -20.95
CA GLN A 347 -10.82 -3.07 -20.73
C GLN A 347 -10.32 -4.21 -21.62
N GLU A 348 -11.08 -5.30 -21.74
CA GLU A 348 -10.75 -6.42 -22.63
C GLU A 348 -10.63 -6.00 -24.10
N LYS A 349 -11.42 -5.01 -24.54
CA LYS A 349 -11.37 -4.51 -25.94
C LYS A 349 -10.17 -3.59 -26.21
N THR A 350 -9.47 -3.14 -25.18
CA THR A 350 -8.35 -2.21 -25.29
C THR A 350 -6.99 -2.92 -25.28
N GLN A 351 -6.98 -4.20 -24.88
CA GLN A 351 -5.85 -5.13 -25.03
C GLN A 351 -5.98 -5.89 -26.35
#